data_AF-A0A952SE59-F1
#
_entry.id   AF-A0A952SE59-F1
#
_cell.length_a   1.000
_cell.length_b   1.000
_cell.length_c   1.000
_cell.angle_alpha   90.00
_cell.angle_beta   90.00
_cell.angle_gamma   90.00
#
_symmetry.space_group_name_H-M   'P 1'
#
loop_
_entity.id
_entity.type
_entity.pdbx_description
1 polymer ?
#
loop_
_entity_poly.entity_id
_entity_poly.type
_entity_poly.pdbx_seq_one_letter_code
_entity_poly.pdbx_strand_id
1 'polypeptide(L)'
;MSLLIPFVLLGLLLYASFKRVMEYERLVVFVLGKFHTVKGPGIRLVIPGLQQMVRVNLQTVTMEVPSQDVITRDNISVKVNAVIFLRVVDPQRAVLAVQDYLYSTSQVAQTTLRSVLGQSQFDDLLSKRDDINAELQRIIDQQTEPWGVKVAAVEVKNVDIPQDMQRA
;
A
#
# COMPACT_ATOMS: atom_id res chain seq x y z
N MET A 1 -46.10 -23.43 -8.86
CA MET A 1 -45.05 -22.55 -9.42
C MET A 1 -44.75 -21.34 -8.53
N SER A 2 -45.76 -20.59 -8.04
CA SER A 2 -45.55 -19.36 -7.24
C SER A 2 -44.83 -19.53 -5.89
N LEU A 3 -45.03 -20.65 -5.18
CA LEU A 3 -44.37 -20.93 -3.89
C LEU A 3 -42.91 -21.41 -4.00
N LEU A 4 -42.48 -21.90 -5.17
CA LEU A 4 -41.11 -22.37 -5.40
C LEU A 4 -40.12 -21.21 -5.61
N ILE A 5 -40.57 -20.14 -6.27
CA ILE A 5 -39.77 -18.94 -6.56
C ILE A 5 -39.15 -18.32 -5.29
N PRO A 6 -39.90 -18.02 -4.21
CA PRO A 6 -39.32 -17.44 -3.00
C PRO A 6 -38.34 -18.38 -2.30
N PHE A 7 -38.56 -19.70 -2.35
CA PHE A 7 -37.63 -20.68 -1.79
C PHE A 7 -36.30 -20.74 -2.55
N VAL A 8 -36.35 -20.70 -3.89
CA VAL A 8 -35.15 -20.64 -4.74
C VAL A 8 -34.42 -19.32 -4.53
N LEU A 9 -35.14 -18.20 -4.45
CA LEU A 9 -34.56 -16.88 -4.20
C LEU A 9 -33.86 -16.82 -2.84
N LEU A 10 -34.50 -17.39 -1.80
CA LEU A 10 -33.94 -17.49 -0.46
C LEU A 10 -32.70 -18.37 -0.42
N GLY A 11 -32.73 -19.53 -1.09
CA GLY A 11 -31.57 -20.41 -1.23
C GLY A 11 -30.39 -19.73 -1.91
N LEU A 12 -30.65 -18.97 -2.98
CA LEU A 12 -29.63 -18.21 -3.70
C LEU A 12 -29.05 -17.07 -2.86
N LEU A 13 -29.88 -16.37 -2.10
CA LEU A 13 -29.45 -15.35 -1.13
C LEU A 13 -28.55 -15.93 -0.04
N LEU A 14 -28.93 -17.09 0.52
CA LEU A 14 -28.14 -17.78 1.54
C LEU A 14 -26.79 -18.22 0.97
N TYR A 15 -26.77 -18.84 -0.21
CA TYR A 15 -25.53 -19.25 -0.88
C TYR A 15 -24.63 -18.05 -1.18
N ALA A 16 -25.18 -16.96 -1.70
CA ALA A 16 -24.44 -15.74 -2.00
C ALA A 16 -23.85 -15.08 -0.74
N SER A 17 -24.48 -15.29 0.42
CA SER A 17 -24.07 -14.72 1.69
C SER A 17 -22.85 -15.40 2.32
N PHE A 18 -22.58 -16.66 2.00
CA PHE A 18 -21.40 -17.36 2.48
C PHE A 18 -20.15 -16.94 1.68
N LYS A 19 -19.23 -16.25 2.34
CA LYS A 19 -17.94 -15.85 1.76
C LYS A 19 -16.81 -16.56 2.49
N ARG A 20 -15.88 -17.11 1.71
CA ARG A 20 -14.63 -17.67 2.21
C ARG A 20 -13.58 -16.57 2.25
N VAL A 21 -12.94 -16.39 3.40
CA VAL A 21 -11.87 -15.41 3.64
C VAL A 21 -10.61 -16.18 3.98
N MET A 22 -9.53 -15.91 3.26
CA MET A 22 -8.24 -16.57 3.48
C MET A 22 -7.58 -16.05 4.77
N GLU A 23 -6.65 -16.82 5.33
CA GLU A 23 -5.95 -16.45 6.58
C GLU A 23 -5.23 -15.10 6.49
N TYR A 24 -4.70 -14.79 5.31
CA TYR A 24 -3.99 -13.55 5.00
C TYR A 24 -4.91 -12.38 4.60
N GLU A 25 -6.23 -12.57 4.58
CA GLU A 25 -7.19 -11.53 4.22
C GLU A 25 -8.03 -11.11 5.43
N ARG A 26 -8.49 -9.85 5.42
CA ARG A 26 -9.51 -9.35 6.34
C ARG A 26 -10.63 -8.67 5.55
N LEU A 27 -11.85 -8.80 6.05
CA LEU A 27 -13.02 -8.13 5.47
C LEU A 27 -13.38 -6.91 6.29
N VAL A 28 -13.28 -5.72 5.71
CA VAL A 28 -13.87 -4.51 6.26
C VAL A 28 -15.32 -4.46 5.80
N VAL A 29 -16.26 -4.60 6.75
CA VAL A 29 -17.69 -4.69 6.44
C VAL A 29 -18.39 -3.38 6.77
N PHE A 30 -19.18 -2.93 5.81
CA PHE A 30 -20.06 -1.78 5.90
C PHE A 30 -21.51 -2.25 5.89
N VAL A 31 -22.35 -1.58 6.67
CA VAL A 31 -23.81 -1.78 6.69
C VAL A 31 -24.45 -0.44 6.35
N LEU A 32 -25.20 -0.37 5.24
CA LEU A 32 -25.86 0.87 4.80
C LEU A 32 -24.92 2.09 4.79
N GLY A 33 -23.68 1.89 4.33
CA GLY A 33 -22.65 2.93 4.25
C GLY A 33 -21.91 3.25 5.55
N LYS A 34 -22.27 2.65 6.69
CA LYS A 34 -21.55 2.83 7.96
C LYS A 34 -20.58 1.68 8.20
N PHE A 35 -19.39 1.99 8.70
CA PHE A 35 -18.46 0.96 9.18
C PHE A 35 -19.13 0.15 10.29
N HIS A 36 -19.02 -1.18 10.22
CA HIS A 36 -19.58 -2.07 11.22
C HIS A 36 -18.50 -2.85 11.96
N THR A 37 -17.66 -3.61 11.24
CA THR A 37 -16.60 -4.42 11.86
C THR A 37 -15.57 -4.90 10.84
N VAL A 38 -14.40 -5.30 11.33
CA VAL A 38 -13.40 -6.05 10.57
C VAL A 38 -13.57 -7.54 10.88
N LYS A 39 -13.99 -8.34 9.90
CA LYS A 39 -14.14 -9.79 10.07
C LYS A 39 -12.81 -10.49 9.76
N GLY A 40 -12.41 -11.38 10.67
CA GLY A 40 -11.27 -12.28 10.53
C GLY A 40 -11.49 -13.42 9.51
N PRO A 41 -10.52 -14.32 9.37
CA PRO A 41 -10.51 -15.37 8.35
C PRO A 41 -11.59 -16.44 8.62
N GLY A 42 -11.80 -17.31 7.63
CA GLY A 42 -12.78 -18.40 7.67
C GLY A 42 -14.06 -18.10 6.87
N ILE A 43 -15.10 -18.90 7.14
CA ILE A 43 -16.41 -18.73 6.50
C ILE A 43 -17.16 -17.61 7.22
N ARG A 44 -17.46 -16.53 6.50
CA ARG A 44 -18.17 -15.36 7.01
C ARG A 44 -19.45 -15.14 6.24
N LEU A 45 -20.53 -14.88 6.99
CA LEU A 45 -21.81 -14.47 6.44
C LEU A 45 -21.78 -12.96 6.15
N VAL A 46 -22.04 -12.57 4.90
CA VAL A 46 -22.19 -11.18 4.47
C VAL A 46 -23.48 -11.08 3.65
N ILE A 47 -24.47 -10.35 4.15
CA ILE A 47 -25.79 -10.26 3.52
C ILE A 47 -25.68 -9.35 2.28
N PRO A 48 -25.84 -9.87 1.05
CA PRO A 48 -25.76 -9.06 -0.15
C PRO A 48 -26.91 -8.03 -0.17
N GLY A 49 -26.63 -6.82 -0.66
CA GLY A 49 -27.58 -5.71 -0.72
C GLY A 49 -27.54 -4.80 0.51
N LEU A 50 -27.55 -5.35 1.73
CA LEU A 50 -27.42 -4.55 2.96
C LEU A 50 -25.97 -4.29 3.37
N GLN A 51 -25.10 -5.27 3.14
CA GLN A 51 -23.71 -5.23 3.55
C GLN A 51 -22.78 -5.10 2.34
N GLN A 52 -21.85 -4.17 2.42
CA GLN A 52 -20.72 -4.08 1.49
C GLN A 52 -19.47 -4.56 2.22
N MET A 53 -18.56 -5.21 1.50
CA MET A 53 -17.30 -5.69 2.05
C MET A 53 -16.14 -5.28 1.17
N VAL A 54 -15.04 -4.87 1.80
CA VAL A 54 -13.76 -4.62 1.14
C VAL A 54 -12.76 -5.65 1.67
N ARG A 55 -12.09 -6.36 0.77
CA ARG A 55 -11.03 -7.31 1.13
C ARG A 55 -9.71 -6.58 1.22
N VAL A 56 -8.97 -6.82 2.29
CA VAL A 56 -7.64 -6.25 2.50
C VAL A 56 -6.66 -7.38 2.72
N ASN A 57 -5.58 -7.41 1.94
CA ASN A 57 -4.48 -8.34 2.12
C ASN A 57 -3.55 -7.85 3.23
N LEU A 58 -3.16 -8.72 4.15
CA LEU A 58 -2.23 -8.44 5.25
C LEU A 58 -0.78 -8.81 4.93
N GLN A 59 -0.53 -9.49 3.82
CA GLN A 59 0.82 -9.89 3.41
C GLN A 59 1.68 -8.67 3.11
N THR A 60 2.99 -8.84 3.28
CA THR A 60 3.95 -7.89 2.74
C THR A 60 3.85 -7.89 1.22
N VAL A 61 3.57 -6.73 0.67
CA VAL A 61 3.53 -6.47 -0.75
C VAL A 61 4.70 -5.58 -1.13
N THR A 62 5.23 -5.83 -2.32
CA THR A 62 6.29 -5.04 -2.92
C THR A 62 5.66 -4.02 -3.86
N MET A 63 5.94 -2.75 -3.61
CA MET A 63 5.46 -1.64 -4.43
C MET A 63 6.65 -0.91 -5.06
N GLU A 64 6.64 -0.79 -6.38
CA GLU A 64 7.63 0.01 -7.09
C GLU A 64 7.25 1.49 -7.05
N VAL A 65 8.24 2.34 -6.79
CA VAL A 65 8.11 3.80 -6.84
C VAL A 65 8.61 4.28 -8.19
N PRO A 66 7.82 5.05 -8.95
CA PRO A 66 8.23 5.50 -10.28
C PRO A 66 9.47 6.39 -10.18
N SER A 67 10.33 6.30 -11.19
CA SER A 67 11.59 7.05 -11.25
C SER A 67 11.37 8.55 -11.11
N GLN A 68 12.21 9.20 -10.30
CA GLN A 68 12.20 10.63 -10.05
C GLN A 68 13.50 11.26 -10.57
N ASP A 69 13.37 12.40 -11.24
CA ASP A 69 14.51 13.26 -11.56
C ASP A 69 14.80 14.15 -10.33
N VAL A 70 15.99 14.00 -9.77
CA VAL A 70 16.43 14.71 -8.56
C VAL A 70 17.77 15.39 -8.83
N ILE A 71 17.92 16.62 -8.35
CA ILE A 71 19.20 17.32 -8.32
C ILE A 71 19.73 17.17 -6.90
N THR A 72 20.90 16.53 -6.79
CA THR A 72 21.63 16.35 -5.53
C THR A 72 22.22 17.66 -5.02
N ARG A 73 22.71 17.68 -3.78
CA ARG A 73 23.28 18.87 -3.15
C ARG A 73 24.51 19.43 -3.88
N ASP A 74 25.26 18.56 -4.55
CA ASP A 74 26.42 18.86 -5.40
C ASP A 74 26.03 19.18 -6.85
N ASN A 75 24.74 19.47 -7.10
CA ASN A 75 24.20 19.92 -8.38
C ASN A 75 24.34 18.88 -9.51
N ILE A 76 24.34 17.60 -9.15
CA ILE A 76 24.33 16.48 -10.10
C ILE A 76 22.88 16.02 -10.28
N SER A 77 22.39 16.08 -11.51
CA SER A 77 21.10 15.51 -11.89
C SER A 77 21.20 14.00 -11.95
N VAL A 78 20.34 13.29 -11.20
CA VAL A 78 20.24 11.84 -11.21
C VAL A 78 18.79 11.40 -11.36
N LYS A 79 18.58 10.25 -12.01
CA LYS A 79 17.27 9.59 -12.04
C LYS A 79 17.28 8.40 -11.09
N VAL A 80 16.39 8.42 -10.10
CA VAL A 80 16.37 7.41 -9.04
C VAL A 80 15.01 6.75 -8.94
N ASN A 81 14.99 5.43 -8.82
CA ASN A 81 13.81 4.66 -8.45
C ASN A 81 14.04 3.85 -7.17
N ALA A 82 12.95 3.42 -6.54
CA ALA A 82 13.01 2.66 -5.31
C ALA A 82 11.89 1.62 -5.26
N VAL A 83 12.05 0.66 -4.35
CA VAL A 83 11.07 -0.37 -4.05
C VAL A 83 10.74 -0.31 -2.56
N ILE A 84 9.46 -0.45 -2.23
CA ILE A 84 8.96 -0.39 -0.87
C ILE A 84 8.31 -1.72 -0.52
N PHE A 85 8.73 -2.29 0.60
CA PHE A 85 8.08 -3.45 1.21
C PHE A 85 7.15 -2.95 2.31
N LEU A 86 5.85 -3.10 2.12
CA LEU A 86 4.84 -2.63 3.06
C LEU A 86 3.80 -3.71 3.33
N ARG A 87 3.12 -3.63 4.47
CA ARG A 87 1.97 -4.48 4.79
C ARG A 87 0.91 -3.70 5.54
N VAL A 88 -0.34 -4.10 5.41
CA VAL A 88 -1.42 -3.53 6.21
C VAL A 88 -1.40 -4.15 7.61
N VAL A 89 -1.38 -3.31 8.64
CA VAL A 89 -1.49 -3.70 10.06
C VAL A 89 -2.91 -3.47 10.57
N ASP A 90 -3.56 -2.40 10.10
CA ASP A 90 -4.93 -2.06 10.46
C ASP A 90 -5.80 -1.92 9.19
N PRO A 91 -6.57 -2.98 8.85
CA PRO A 91 -7.46 -2.99 7.70
C PRO A 91 -8.54 -1.92 7.75
N GLN A 92 -9.02 -1.57 8.95
CA GLN A 92 -10.06 -0.55 9.09
C GLN A 92 -9.49 0.80 8.65
N ARG A 93 -8.33 1.19 9.18
CA ARG A 93 -7.67 2.44 8.78
C ARG A 93 -7.27 2.44 7.32
N ALA A 94 -6.80 1.31 6.77
CA ALA A 94 -6.40 1.22 5.37
C ALA A 94 -7.55 1.46 4.38
N VAL A 95 -8.80 1.22 4.80
CA VAL A 95 -9.99 1.45 3.97
C VAL A 95 -10.68 2.78 4.29
N LEU A 96 -10.64 3.24 5.54
CA LEU A 96 -11.38 4.43 5.98
C LEU A 96 -10.56 5.72 5.96
N ALA A 97 -9.26 5.64 6.23
CA ALA A 97 -8.41 6.83 6.41
C ALA A 97 -7.85 7.37 5.08
N VAL A 98 -7.82 6.54 4.04
CA VAL A 98 -7.29 6.89 2.72
C VAL A 98 -8.01 6.11 1.62
N GLN A 99 -8.23 6.73 0.46
CA GLN A 99 -8.98 6.13 -0.65
C GLN A 99 -8.23 4.94 -1.28
N ASP A 100 -6.93 5.14 -1.55
CA ASP A 100 -6.02 4.11 -2.04
C ASP A 100 -4.70 4.26 -1.28
N TYR A 101 -4.46 3.35 -0.33
CA TYR A 101 -3.27 3.39 0.51
C TYR A 101 -1.99 3.08 -0.27
N LEU A 102 -2.05 2.26 -1.33
CA LEU A 102 -0.87 1.96 -2.17
C LEU A 102 -0.48 3.20 -2.96
N TYR A 103 -1.43 3.79 -3.67
CA TYR A 103 -1.20 5.01 -4.43
C TYR A 103 -0.71 6.15 -3.53
N SER A 104 -1.37 6.37 -2.40
CA SER A 104 -1.00 7.45 -1.47
C SER A 104 0.37 7.23 -0.85
N THR A 105 0.73 5.98 -0.52
CA THR A 105 2.08 5.63 -0.06
C THR A 105 3.12 5.86 -1.14
N SER A 106 2.80 5.57 -2.41
CA SER A 106 3.69 5.88 -3.53
C SER A 106 3.93 7.38 -3.70
N GLN A 107 2.92 8.22 -3.47
CA GLN A 107 3.07 9.68 -3.52
C GLN A 107 3.95 10.21 -2.38
N VAL A 108 3.74 9.71 -1.16
CA VAL A 108 4.60 10.02 -0.01
C VAL A 108 6.04 9.60 -0.28
N ALA A 109 6.22 8.40 -0.83
CA ALA A 109 7.54 7.90 -1.19
C ALA A 109 8.25 8.78 -2.22
N GLN A 110 7.57 9.17 -3.31
CA GLN A 110 8.15 10.06 -4.33
C GLN A 110 8.58 11.40 -3.75
N THR A 111 7.74 12.00 -2.92
CA THR A 111 8.03 13.29 -2.27
C THR A 111 9.21 13.15 -1.30
N THR A 112 9.24 12.06 -0.53
CA THR A 112 10.31 11.78 0.44
C THR A 112 11.63 11.49 -0.27
N LEU A 113 11.63 10.67 -1.33
CA LEU A 113 12.79 10.41 -2.18
C LEU A 113 13.37 11.72 -2.71
N ARG A 114 12.53 12.57 -3.33
CA ARG A 114 12.98 13.86 -3.86
C ARG A 114 13.61 14.74 -2.78
N SER A 115 13.03 14.77 -1.58
CA SER A 115 13.51 15.61 -0.48
C SER A 115 14.82 15.11 0.12
N VAL A 116 14.91 13.81 0.46
CA VAL A 116 16.11 13.21 1.07
C VAL A 116 17.26 13.20 0.08
N LEU A 117 17.03 12.71 -1.14
CA LEU A 117 18.09 12.60 -2.16
C LEU A 117 18.57 13.97 -2.63
N GLY A 118 17.72 15.00 -2.62
CA GLY A 118 18.13 16.38 -2.94
C GLY A 118 18.98 17.04 -1.86
N GLN A 119 18.93 16.54 -0.62
CA GLN A 119 19.78 17.01 0.49
C GLN A 119 21.10 16.24 0.61
N SER A 120 21.15 15.03 0.05
CA SER A 120 22.34 14.18 -0.01
C SER A 120 23.30 14.60 -1.12
N GLN A 121 24.58 14.27 -0.95
CA GLN A 121 25.57 14.35 -2.03
C GLN A 121 25.45 13.12 -2.93
N PHE A 122 25.91 13.22 -4.18
CA PHE A 122 25.92 12.10 -5.11
C PHE A 122 26.68 10.87 -4.57
N ASP A 123 27.83 11.08 -3.93
CA ASP A 123 28.61 9.98 -3.35
C ASP A 123 27.83 9.20 -2.29
N ASP A 124 27.06 9.89 -1.44
CA ASP A 124 26.25 9.26 -0.40
C ASP A 124 25.21 8.28 -1.00
N LEU A 125 24.71 8.56 -2.20
CA LEU A 125 23.75 7.69 -2.92
C LEU A 125 24.37 6.35 -3.34
N LEU A 126 25.70 6.29 -3.41
CA LEU A 126 26.47 5.10 -3.75
C LEU A 126 27.08 4.44 -2.52
N SER A 127 27.68 5.23 -1.63
CA SER A 127 28.48 4.77 -0.50
C SER A 127 27.68 4.56 0.80
N LYS A 128 26.56 5.28 0.99
CA LYS A 128 25.75 5.27 2.22
C LYS A 128 24.29 4.86 1.98
N ARG A 129 24.08 3.86 1.12
CA ARG A 129 22.74 3.39 0.77
C ARG A 129 21.93 2.92 1.97
N ASP A 130 22.55 2.25 2.92
CA ASP A 130 21.86 1.73 4.11
C ASP A 130 21.30 2.86 4.98
N ASP A 131 22.06 3.93 5.18
CA ASP A 131 21.63 5.11 5.94
C ASP A 131 20.46 5.83 5.24
N ILE A 132 20.55 5.98 3.91
CA ILE A 132 19.48 6.57 3.10
C ILE A 132 18.22 5.71 3.15
N ASN A 133 18.35 4.39 2.96
CA ASN A 133 17.24 3.44 3.02
C ASN A 133 16.55 3.49 4.40
N ALA A 134 17.31 3.55 5.49
CA ALA A 134 16.79 3.66 6.84
C ALA A 134 16.04 4.98 7.06
N GLU A 135 16.58 6.10 6.60
CA GLU A 135 15.93 7.40 6.75
C GLU A 135 14.65 7.51 5.91
N LEU A 136 14.67 7.01 4.67
CA LEU A 136 13.47 6.91 3.82
C LEU A 136 12.41 6.02 4.48
N GLN A 137 12.79 4.85 4.99
CA GLN A 137 11.88 3.94 5.69
C GLN A 137 11.24 4.65 6.88
N ARG A 138 12.03 5.32 7.72
CA ARG A 138 11.55 6.02 8.91
C ARG A 138 10.52 7.09 8.58
N ILE A 139 10.80 7.96 7.60
CA ILE A 139 9.91 9.06 7.23
C ILE A 139 8.62 8.52 6.60
N ILE A 140 8.72 7.57 5.66
CA ILE A 140 7.54 7.04 4.96
C ILE A 140 6.67 6.22 5.92
N ASP A 141 7.26 5.42 6.81
CA ASP A 141 6.53 4.65 7.82
C ASP A 141 5.72 5.58 8.75
N GLN A 142 6.35 6.66 9.23
CA GLN A 142 5.69 7.63 10.10
C GLN A 142 4.49 8.33 9.41
N GLN A 143 4.60 8.65 8.12
CA GLN A 143 3.52 9.28 7.37
C GLN A 143 2.39 8.32 6.98
N THR A 144 2.69 7.02 6.87
CA THR A 144 1.73 5.98 6.44
C THR A 144 1.05 5.28 7.62
N GLU A 145 1.58 5.44 8.84
CA GLU A 145 0.99 4.91 10.07
C GLU A 145 -0.49 5.31 10.29
N PRO A 146 -0.93 6.57 10.03
CA PRO A 146 -2.33 6.95 10.17
C PRO A 146 -3.26 6.14 9.26
N TRP A 147 -2.74 5.61 8.15
CA TRP A 147 -3.49 4.76 7.21
C TRP A 147 -3.48 3.29 7.60
N GLY A 148 -2.85 2.91 8.70
CA GLY A 148 -2.77 1.51 9.12
C GLY A 148 -1.82 0.67 8.26
N VAL A 149 -0.91 1.31 7.53
CA VAL A 149 0.12 0.67 6.71
C VAL A 149 1.44 0.74 7.47
N LYS A 150 2.19 -0.36 7.48
CA LYS A 150 3.55 -0.44 8.01
C LYS A 150 4.52 -0.61 6.86
N VAL A 151 5.52 0.25 6.79
CA VAL A 151 6.63 0.11 5.84
C VAL A 151 7.76 -0.64 6.52
N ALA A 152 8.06 -1.84 6.01
CA ALA A 152 9.08 -2.72 6.56
C ALA A 152 10.48 -2.34 6.06
N ALA A 153 10.61 -1.99 4.79
CA ALA A 153 11.88 -1.61 4.18
C ALA A 153 11.65 -0.75 2.94
N VAL A 154 12.65 0.07 2.63
CA VAL A 154 12.74 0.87 1.40
C VAL A 154 14.12 0.61 0.82
N GLU A 155 14.17 0.28 -0.46
CA GLU A 155 15.42 0.01 -1.17
C GLU A 155 15.51 0.89 -2.41
N VAL A 156 16.54 1.73 -2.47
CA VAL A 156 16.89 2.45 -3.70
C VAL A 156 17.45 1.45 -4.71
N LYS A 157 16.81 1.33 -5.89
CA LYS A 157 17.10 0.29 -6.88
C LYS A 157 18.21 0.72 -7.83
N ASN A 158 17.95 1.75 -8.65
CA ASN A 158 18.91 2.28 -9.62
C ASN A 158 19.10 3.79 -9.42
N VAL A 159 20.33 4.25 -9.63
CA VAL A 159 20.69 5.66 -9.74
C VAL A 159 21.31 5.84 -11.12
N ASP A 160 20.52 6.33 -12.07
CA ASP A 160 20.98 6.58 -13.43
C ASP A 160 21.62 7.97 -13.50
N ILE A 161 22.87 7.99 -13.94
CA ILE A 161 23.70 9.20 -14.09
C ILE A 161 23.61 9.67 -15.55
N PRO A 162 23.56 10.98 -15.84
CA PRO A 162 23.67 11.52 -17.19
C PRO A 162 24.91 10.96 -17.91
N GLN A 163 24.76 10.64 -19.20
CA GLN A 163 25.80 9.98 -20.00
C GLN A 163 27.14 10.73 -20.02
N ASP A 164 27.11 12.05 -19.81
CA ASP A 164 28.29 12.91 -19.82
C ASP A 164 29.27 12.62 -18.66
N MET A 165 28.78 12.10 -17.53
CA MET A 165 29.63 11.74 -16.38
C MET A 165 30.00 10.26 -16.31
N GLN A 166 29.37 9.38 -17.10
CA GLN A 166 29.73 7.96 -17.14
C GLN A 166 31.06 7.71 -17.88
N ARG A 167 31.62 8.73 -18.54
CA ARG A 167 32.79 8.62 -19.44
C ARG A 167 34.04 9.35 -18.96
N ALA A 168 33.98 10.04 -17.82
CA ALA A 168 35.10 10.74 -17.20
C ALA A 168 35.75 9.86 -16.13
#